data_AF-A0A286ERE9-F1
#
_entry.id   AF-A0A286ERE9-F1
#
_cell.length_a   1.000
_cell.length_b   1.000
_cell.length_c   1.000
_cell.angle_alpha   90.00
_cell.angle_beta   90.00
_cell.angle_gamma   90.00
#
_symmetry.space_group_name_H-M   'P 1'
#
loop_
_entity.id
_entity.type
_entity.pdbx_description
1 polymer ?
#
loop_
_entity_poly.entity_id
_entity_poly.type
_entity_poly.pdbx_seq_one_letter_code
_entity_poly.pdbx_strand_id
1 'polypeptide(L)'
;MRARDADEKLRDFIMDTKSYSRQLVAKLTEGGFSITPADLEAFVLRLLADVNTYMHREKDGTYEIMFHEPFLSDYPKHTKDQRRRTVALRPDVKPDSEHIEFLALGHPVVDDLIAHVTGPGYAGSSAAFEIDATGELAMATGWLVVQELGVPGIKDRREVVAYFVHDSGTVDTELGQRLMRRAASFPNDHALVAQDVPFDELDGALQAAEAVGFGRLDEIETQARLDAESQLARERIKLSTYFDYRDEAARDRLASSLRVLADLEATDTAETRRIMPVWRANVARDERLGEELRTERVRQVERLEHRAHGAGDSRLLAVARIEILEG
;
A
#
# COMPACT_ATOMS: atom_id res chain seq x y z
N MET A 1 29.46 26.33 -19.34
CA MET A 1 28.10 26.92 -19.31
C MET A 1 27.04 25.82 -19.31
N ARG A 2 27.02 24.87 -20.27
CA ARG A 2 26.05 23.75 -20.33
C ARG A 2 25.95 22.82 -19.11
N ALA A 3 27.06 22.54 -18.40
CA ALA A 3 27.03 21.66 -17.22
C ALA A 3 26.30 22.26 -16.01
N ARG A 4 26.23 23.60 -15.89
CA ARG A 4 25.51 24.28 -14.80
C ARG A 4 24.00 24.26 -15.05
N ASP A 5 23.59 24.52 -16.28
CA ASP A 5 22.18 24.45 -16.71
C ASP A 5 21.63 23.02 -16.63
N ALA A 6 22.48 22.01 -16.88
CA ALA A 6 22.10 20.60 -16.75
C ALA A 6 21.89 20.17 -15.29
N ASP A 7 22.72 20.67 -14.37
CA ASP A 7 22.62 20.40 -12.93
C ASP A 7 21.42 21.13 -12.30
N GLU A 8 21.08 22.31 -12.84
CA GLU A 8 19.88 23.08 -12.49
C GLU A 8 18.61 22.37 -12.95
N LYS A 9 18.56 21.82 -14.18
CA LYS A 9 17.45 20.97 -14.64
C LYS A 9 17.27 19.70 -13.82
N LEU A 10 18.36 19.11 -13.32
CA LEU A 10 18.32 17.94 -12.44
C LEU A 10 17.77 18.30 -11.06
N ARG A 11 18.17 19.45 -10.52
CA ARG A 11 17.61 20.00 -9.29
C ARG A 11 16.14 20.35 -9.45
N ASP A 12 15.73 20.91 -10.58
CA ASP A 12 14.33 21.21 -10.87
C ASP A 12 13.52 19.92 -11.04
N PHE A 13 14.05 18.87 -11.68
CA PHE A 13 13.38 17.58 -11.77
C PHE A 13 13.25 16.88 -10.40
N ILE A 14 14.31 16.87 -9.59
CA ILE A 14 14.32 16.34 -8.22
C ILE A 14 13.41 17.17 -7.31
N MET A 15 13.39 18.49 -7.47
CA MET A 15 12.48 19.40 -6.76
C MET A 15 11.06 19.22 -7.22
N ASP A 16 10.78 18.98 -8.49
CA ASP A 16 9.45 18.62 -8.98
C ASP A 16 9.02 17.29 -8.37
N THR A 17 9.89 16.29 -8.29
CA THR A 17 9.56 15.01 -7.62
C THR A 17 9.25 15.19 -6.13
N LYS A 18 9.94 16.09 -5.44
CA LYS A 18 9.63 16.49 -4.04
C LYS A 18 8.42 17.43 -3.95
N SER A 19 8.12 18.20 -4.98
CA SER A 19 6.94 19.06 -5.05
C SER A 19 5.68 18.23 -5.33
N TYR A 20 5.82 17.11 -6.06
CA TYR A 20 4.82 16.05 -6.13
C TYR A 20 4.56 15.44 -4.75
N SER A 21 5.55 15.33 -3.86
CA SER A 21 5.29 14.88 -2.47
C SER A 21 4.50 15.91 -1.68
N ARG A 22 4.75 17.22 -1.85
CA ARG A 22 3.94 18.30 -1.27
C ARG A 22 2.55 18.41 -1.88
N GLN A 23 2.40 18.20 -3.18
CA GLN A 23 1.09 18.16 -3.86
C GLN A 23 0.34 16.85 -3.57
N LEU A 24 1.03 15.72 -3.33
CA LEU A 24 0.42 14.50 -2.81
C LEU A 24 -0.09 14.74 -1.40
N VAL A 25 0.73 15.34 -0.53
CA VAL A 25 0.31 15.72 0.82
C VAL A 25 -0.86 16.69 0.73
N ALA A 26 -0.80 17.73 -0.10
CA ALA A 26 -1.92 18.66 -0.29
C ALA A 26 -3.17 17.98 -0.85
N LYS A 27 -3.06 17.05 -1.81
CA LYS A 27 -4.20 16.24 -2.32
C LYS A 27 -4.72 15.24 -1.29
N LEU A 28 -3.86 14.70 -0.42
CA LEU A 28 -4.25 13.88 0.73
C LEU A 28 -5.00 14.73 1.77
N THR A 29 -4.62 16.00 1.94
CA THR A 29 -5.31 16.93 2.85
C THR A 29 -6.61 17.51 2.25
N GLU A 30 -6.65 17.79 0.94
CA GLU A 30 -7.83 18.31 0.21
C GLU A 30 -8.89 17.23 -0.05
N GLY A 31 -8.49 15.95 -0.10
CA GLY A 31 -9.40 14.82 -0.28
C GLY A 31 -10.22 14.46 0.96
N GLY A 32 -9.92 15.06 2.12
CA GLY A 32 -10.44 14.61 3.41
C GLY A 32 -9.93 13.21 3.73
N PHE A 33 -9.13 13.04 4.78
CA PHE A 33 -8.86 11.69 5.25
C PHE A 33 -10.19 11.03 5.59
N SER A 34 -10.50 9.90 4.95
CA SER A 34 -11.66 9.07 5.33
C SER A 34 -11.48 8.44 6.72
N ILE A 35 -10.26 8.48 7.26
CA ILE A 35 -9.86 7.94 8.55
C ILE A 35 -9.53 9.10 9.48
N THR A 36 -10.30 9.25 10.54
CA THR A 36 -10.04 10.25 11.58
C THR A 36 -8.92 9.76 12.52
N PRO A 37 -8.27 10.66 13.29
CA PRO A 37 -7.34 10.24 14.34
C PRO A 37 -7.97 9.28 15.35
N ALA A 38 -9.28 9.41 15.62
CA ALA A 38 -10.00 8.50 16.51
C ALA A 38 -10.14 7.10 15.90
N ASP A 39 -10.39 6.99 14.59
CA ASP A 39 -10.47 5.71 13.90
C ASP A 39 -9.10 5.00 13.91
N LEU A 40 -8.02 5.76 13.71
CA LEU A 40 -6.65 5.24 13.79
C LEU A 40 -6.33 4.70 15.20
N GLU A 41 -6.68 5.47 16.24
CA GLU A 41 -6.52 5.05 17.64
C GLU A 41 -7.30 3.75 17.91
N ALA A 42 -8.59 3.71 17.55
CA ALA A 42 -9.45 2.55 17.76
C ALA A 42 -8.93 1.30 17.03
N PHE A 43 -8.49 1.47 15.78
CA PHE A 43 -7.93 0.40 14.97
C PHE A 43 -6.66 -0.20 15.60
N VAL A 44 -5.70 0.63 15.98
CA VAL A 44 -4.45 0.16 16.59
C VAL A 44 -4.70 -0.49 17.95
N LEU A 45 -5.58 0.09 18.77
CA LEU A 45 -5.97 -0.52 20.06
C LEU A 45 -6.58 -1.91 19.85
N ARG A 46 -7.40 -2.10 18.81
CA ARG A 46 -7.99 -3.40 18.52
C ARG A 46 -6.95 -4.43 18.09
N LEU A 47 -6.00 -4.05 17.22
CA LEU A 47 -4.89 -4.92 16.83
C LEU A 47 -4.04 -5.37 18.04
N LEU A 48 -3.77 -4.44 18.96
CA LEU A 48 -3.00 -4.73 20.17
C LEU A 48 -3.79 -5.63 21.15
N ALA A 49 -5.09 -5.42 21.27
CA ALA A 49 -5.98 -6.25 22.08
C ALA A 49 -6.03 -7.71 21.57
N ASP A 50 -6.06 -7.90 20.25
CA ASP A 50 -6.13 -9.22 19.60
C ASP A 50 -4.93 -10.12 19.97
N VAL A 51 -3.77 -9.50 20.19
CA VAL A 51 -2.54 -10.19 20.60
C VAL A 51 -2.26 -10.10 22.11
N ASN A 52 -3.30 -9.90 22.92
CA ASN A 52 -3.25 -9.92 24.38
C ASN A 52 -2.32 -8.86 25.01
N THR A 53 -2.22 -7.68 24.40
CA THR A 53 -1.42 -6.56 24.92
C THR A 53 -2.16 -5.86 26.05
N TYR A 54 -1.50 -5.66 27.19
CA TYR A 54 -2.02 -4.76 28.22
C TYR A 54 -1.88 -3.31 27.77
N MET A 55 -2.92 -2.51 27.97
CA MET A 55 -2.98 -1.11 27.54
C MET A 55 -3.57 -0.26 28.66
N HIS A 56 -2.87 0.80 29.05
CA HIS A 56 -3.34 1.80 30.00
C HIS A 56 -3.24 3.19 29.38
N ARG A 57 -4.34 3.93 29.35
CA ARG A 57 -4.37 5.29 28.82
C ARG A 57 -3.96 6.30 29.88
N GLU A 58 -2.97 7.12 29.56
CA GLU A 58 -2.49 8.22 30.39
C GLU A 58 -3.31 9.50 30.16
N LYS A 59 -3.17 10.46 31.09
CA LYS A 59 -3.92 11.72 31.07
C LYS A 59 -3.56 12.63 29.89
N ASP A 60 -2.35 12.51 29.37
CA ASP A 60 -1.84 13.27 28.21
C ASP A 60 -2.27 12.67 26.87
N GLY A 61 -3.03 11.56 26.89
CA GLY A 61 -3.50 10.87 25.70
C GLY A 61 -2.53 9.81 25.17
N THR A 62 -1.39 9.59 25.83
CA THR A 62 -0.48 8.48 25.52
C THR A 62 -0.98 7.17 26.14
N TYR A 63 -0.38 6.07 25.71
CA TYR A 63 -0.67 4.73 26.21
C TYR A 63 0.58 4.09 26.76
N GLU A 64 0.47 3.52 27.94
CA GLU A 64 1.40 2.54 28.42
C GLU A 64 0.97 1.15 27.96
N ILE A 65 1.81 0.50 27.17
CA ILE A 65 1.56 -0.84 26.64
C ILE A 65 2.55 -1.85 27.18
N MET A 66 2.08 -3.08 27.39
CA MET A 66 2.93 -4.23 27.75
C MET A 66 2.52 -5.46 26.95
N PHE A 67 3.47 -6.00 26.18
CA PHE A 67 3.26 -7.18 25.36
C PHE A 67 3.30 -8.46 26.20
N HIS A 68 2.35 -9.38 25.95
CA HIS A 68 2.27 -10.70 26.57
C HIS A 68 2.35 -11.81 25.52
N GLU A 69 2.33 -13.07 25.97
CA GLU A 69 2.10 -14.19 25.05
C GLU A 69 0.69 -14.09 24.44
N PRO A 70 0.52 -14.45 23.14
CA PRO A 70 1.51 -15.07 22.25
C PRO A 70 2.46 -14.10 21.53
N PHE A 71 2.23 -12.78 21.61
CA PHE A 71 3.00 -11.77 20.87
C PHE A 71 4.52 -11.87 21.10
N LEU A 72 4.95 -12.17 22.34
CA LEU A 72 6.38 -12.31 22.66
C LEU A 72 7.05 -13.44 21.86
N SER A 73 6.34 -14.55 21.68
CA SER A 73 6.81 -15.73 20.94
C SER A 73 6.72 -15.53 19.43
N ASP A 74 5.64 -14.90 18.95
CA ASP A 74 5.37 -14.72 17.52
C ASP A 74 6.22 -13.60 16.91
N TYR A 75 6.51 -12.56 17.71
CA TYR A 75 7.23 -11.36 17.27
C TYR A 75 8.43 -11.02 18.17
N PRO A 76 9.41 -11.93 18.34
CA PRO A 76 10.54 -11.72 19.24
C PRO A 76 11.40 -10.52 18.82
N LYS A 77 11.42 -10.17 17.52
CA LYS A 77 12.14 -9.00 17.01
C LYS A 77 11.67 -7.67 17.61
N HIS A 78 10.43 -7.59 18.08
CA HIS A 78 9.85 -6.37 18.65
C HIS A 78 10.01 -6.27 20.17
N THR A 79 10.46 -7.34 20.83
CA THR A 79 10.40 -7.46 22.29
C THR A 79 11.75 -7.73 22.95
N LYS A 80 12.83 -7.82 22.16
CA LYS A 80 14.20 -8.07 22.62
C LYS A 80 14.70 -7.05 23.63
N ASP A 81 14.43 -5.77 23.40
CA ASP A 81 15.01 -4.69 24.20
C ASP A 81 14.06 -4.22 25.31
N GLN A 82 12.76 -4.11 25.04
CA GLN A 82 11.75 -3.68 26.01
C GLN A 82 10.37 -4.28 25.71
N ARG A 83 9.75 -4.88 26.74
CA ARG A 83 8.37 -5.42 26.69
C ARG A 83 7.29 -4.39 27.03
N ARG A 84 7.66 -3.33 27.75
CA ARG A 84 6.79 -2.24 28.18
C ARG A 84 7.23 -0.96 27.48
N ARG A 85 6.27 -0.20 26.94
CA ARG A 85 6.54 1.02 26.16
C ARG A 85 5.48 2.09 26.47
N THR A 86 5.86 3.35 26.33
CA THR A 86 4.92 4.48 26.30
C THR A 86 4.80 4.97 24.87
N VAL A 87 3.59 4.99 24.33
CA VAL A 87 3.33 5.24 22.91
C VAL A 87 2.24 6.28 22.70
N ALA A 88 2.32 7.01 21.60
CA ALA A 88 1.22 7.81 21.07
C ALA A 88 0.63 7.08 19.86
N LEU A 89 -0.69 6.88 19.86
CA LEU A 89 -1.40 6.20 18.76
C LEU A 89 -1.97 7.19 17.72
N ARG A 90 -1.93 8.50 18.03
CA ARG A 90 -2.51 9.56 17.21
C ARG A 90 -1.56 10.69 16.91
N PRO A 91 -1.57 11.22 15.68
CA PRO A 91 -0.63 12.25 15.25
C PRO A 91 -0.87 13.62 15.93
N ASP A 92 -2.05 13.83 16.51
CA ASP A 92 -2.41 15.06 17.23
C ASP A 92 -2.08 15.03 18.72
N VAL A 93 -1.71 13.87 19.28
CA VAL A 93 -1.13 13.77 20.62
C VAL A 93 0.30 14.29 20.54
N LYS A 94 0.60 15.35 21.30
CA LYS A 94 1.92 15.96 21.39
C LYS A 94 2.58 15.53 22.69
N PRO A 95 3.38 14.45 22.67
CA PRO A 95 4.07 14.01 23.87
C PRO A 95 5.09 15.07 24.32
N ASP A 96 5.13 15.33 25.63
CA ASP A 96 6.12 16.24 26.24
C ASP A 96 7.49 15.55 26.47
N SER A 97 7.62 14.25 26.15
CA SER A 97 8.80 13.42 26.45
C SER A 97 9.44 12.86 25.18
N GLU A 98 10.79 12.89 25.12
CA GLU A 98 11.60 12.32 24.03
C GLU A 98 11.53 10.79 23.95
N HIS A 99 10.96 10.13 24.96
CA HIS A 99 10.88 8.66 25.03
C HIS A 99 9.54 8.08 24.55
N ILE A 100 8.68 8.89 23.92
CA ILE A 100 7.37 8.45 23.45
C ILE A 100 7.46 8.05 21.98
N GLU A 101 7.13 6.79 21.71
CA GLU A 101 7.15 6.21 20.37
C GLU A 101 5.79 6.44 19.68
N PHE A 102 5.82 6.79 18.40
CA PHE A 102 4.58 6.89 17.61
C PHE A 102 4.22 5.52 17.05
N LEU A 103 3.19 4.89 17.62
CA LEU A 103 2.75 3.53 17.28
C LEU A 103 1.47 3.61 16.43
N ALA A 104 1.65 3.81 15.13
CA ALA A 104 0.55 3.87 14.15
C ALA A 104 0.96 3.21 12.82
N LEU A 105 0.17 3.40 11.76
CA LEU A 105 0.48 2.88 10.42
C LEU A 105 1.90 3.27 9.97
N GLY A 106 2.67 2.30 9.47
CA GLY A 106 4.09 2.46 9.13
C GLY A 106 5.06 2.15 10.27
N HIS A 107 4.54 1.89 11.48
CA HIS A 107 5.35 1.38 12.58
C HIS A 107 5.51 -0.15 12.43
N PRO A 108 6.73 -0.73 12.55
CA PRO A 108 6.97 -2.15 12.29
C PRO A 108 6.08 -3.12 13.07
N VAL A 109 5.74 -2.81 14.32
CA VAL A 109 4.79 -3.60 15.13
C VAL A 109 3.39 -3.58 14.52
N VAL A 110 2.89 -2.40 14.15
CA VAL A 110 1.54 -2.24 13.60
C VAL A 110 1.47 -2.89 12.22
N ASP A 111 2.48 -2.71 11.39
CA ASP A 111 2.55 -3.29 10.05
C ASP A 111 2.57 -4.82 10.09
N ASP A 112 3.31 -5.42 11.03
CA ASP A 112 3.31 -6.88 11.21
C ASP A 112 1.97 -7.42 11.74
N LEU A 113 1.28 -6.68 12.61
CA LEU A 113 -0.06 -7.03 13.07
C LEU A 113 -1.10 -6.91 11.94
N ILE A 114 -1.01 -5.87 11.11
CA ILE A 114 -1.84 -5.73 9.91
C ILE A 114 -1.60 -6.90 8.96
N ALA A 115 -0.33 -7.24 8.70
CA ALA A 115 0.02 -8.37 7.85
C ALA A 115 -0.52 -9.70 8.39
N HIS A 116 -0.58 -9.86 9.72
CA HIS A 116 -1.18 -11.03 10.36
C HIS A 116 -2.69 -11.10 10.14
N VAL A 117 -3.43 -10.05 10.50
CA VAL A 117 -4.92 -10.08 10.42
C VAL A 117 -5.45 -10.05 8.98
N THR A 118 -4.65 -9.60 8.03
CA THR A 118 -4.96 -9.65 6.58
C THR A 118 -4.40 -10.90 5.89
N GLY A 119 -3.72 -11.76 6.66
CA GLY A 119 -3.16 -13.01 6.20
C GLY A 119 -4.24 -14.07 5.93
N PRO A 120 -4.01 -14.99 4.97
CA PRO A 120 -4.99 -16.00 4.56
C PRO A 120 -5.36 -17.02 5.65
N GLY A 121 -4.59 -17.10 6.73
CA GLY A 121 -4.82 -18.02 7.85
C GLY A 121 -5.45 -17.37 9.08
N TYR A 122 -5.83 -16.08 9.02
CA TYR A 122 -6.41 -15.40 10.16
C TYR A 122 -7.86 -15.85 10.39
N ALA A 123 -8.14 -16.43 11.55
CA ALA A 123 -9.44 -17.00 11.88
C ALA A 123 -10.59 -15.97 11.83
N GLY A 124 -10.30 -14.70 12.14
CA GLY A 124 -11.30 -13.62 12.11
C GLY A 124 -11.79 -13.22 10.72
N SER A 125 -11.32 -13.88 9.65
CA SER A 125 -11.86 -13.72 8.29
C SER A 125 -13.20 -14.44 8.08
N SER A 126 -13.59 -15.33 9.01
CA SER A 126 -14.89 -15.99 9.03
C SER A 126 -15.57 -15.79 10.38
N ALA A 127 -16.81 -15.27 10.39
CA ALA A 127 -17.54 -15.00 11.62
C ALA A 127 -19.03 -15.36 11.52
N ALA A 128 -19.71 -15.46 12.66
CA ALA A 128 -21.15 -15.63 12.73
C ALA A 128 -21.67 -14.89 13.96
N PHE A 129 -22.59 -13.94 13.78
CA PHE A 129 -23.07 -13.10 14.86
C PHE A 129 -24.51 -12.59 14.69
N GLU A 130 -25.14 -12.35 15.83
CA GLU A 130 -26.44 -11.72 16.00
C GLU A 130 -26.26 -10.23 16.32
N ILE A 131 -27.15 -9.42 15.75
CA ILE A 131 -27.16 -7.96 15.90
C ILE A 131 -28.61 -7.51 16.15
N ASP A 132 -28.78 -6.58 17.09
CA ASP A 132 -30.08 -5.95 17.30
C ASP A 132 -30.47 -5.07 16.11
N ALA A 133 -31.72 -5.21 15.67
CA ALA A 133 -32.34 -4.31 14.72
C ALA A 133 -32.36 -2.88 15.32
N THR A 134 -32.06 -1.90 14.48
CA THR A 134 -32.05 -0.48 14.87
C THR A 134 -32.83 0.33 13.83
N GLY A 135 -33.06 1.61 14.09
CA GLY A 135 -33.69 2.49 13.09
C GLY A 135 -32.99 2.53 11.73
N GLU A 136 -31.71 2.13 11.68
CA GLU A 136 -30.88 2.08 10.45
C GLU A 136 -30.70 0.67 9.88
N LEU A 137 -31.01 -0.39 10.66
CA LEU A 137 -30.86 -1.80 10.30
C LEU A 137 -32.18 -2.54 10.49
N ALA A 138 -32.86 -2.81 9.38
CA ALA A 138 -34.05 -3.66 9.38
C ALA A 138 -33.68 -5.12 9.63
N MET A 139 -34.63 -5.89 10.17
CA MET A 139 -34.46 -7.33 10.35
C MET A 139 -34.11 -8.02 9.03
N ALA A 140 -33.09 -8.86 9.08
CA ALA A 140 -32.59 -9.60 7.94
C ALA A 140 -31.71 -10.75 8.43
N THR A 141 -31.75 -11.87 7.72
CA THR A 141 -30.81 -12.98 7.90
C THR A 141 -30.11 -13.24 6.58
N GLY A 142 -28.81 -13.50 6.65
CA GLY A 142 -28.00 -13.63 5.45
C GLY A 142 -26.50 -13.69 5.70
N TRP A 143 -25.75 -13.54 4.62
CA TRP A 143 -24.31 -13.60 4.56
C TRP A 143 -23.73 -12.26 4.16
N LEU A 144 -22.88 -11.69 5.00
CA LEU A 144 -22.03 -10.56 4.63
C LEU A 144 -20.76 -11.10 3.95
N VAL A 145 -20.58 -10.77 2.68
CA VAL A 145 -19.41 -11.13 1.88
C VAL A 145 -18.60 -9.87 1.60
N VAL A 146 -17.34 -9.84 2.04
CA VAL A 146 -16.43 -8.70 1.85
C VAL A 146 -15.32 -9.09 0.90
N GLN A 147 -15.18 -8.34 -0.20
CA GLN A 147 -14.20 -8.60 -1.25
C GLN A 147 -13.33 -7.36 -1.49
N GLU A 148 -12.08 -7.58 -1.85
CA GLU A 148 -11.23 -6.59 -2.49
C GLU A 148 -11.35 -6.77 -4.01
N LEU A 149 -11.76 -5.70 -4.70
CA LEU A 149 -11.74 -5.62 -6.16
C LEU A 149 -10.59 -4.71 -6.56
N GLY A 150 -9.76 -5.17 -7.50
CA GLY A 150 -8.55 -4.47 -7.90
C GLY A 150 -8.37 -4.45 -9.40
N VAL A 151 -7.75 -3.39 -9.91
CA VAL A 151 -7.19 -3.34 -11.26
C VAL A 151 -5.77 -2.81 -11.14
N PRO A 152 -4.75 -3.65 -11.38
CA PRO A 152 -3.36 -3.20 -11.40
C PRO A 152 -3.17 -2.22 -12.57
N GLY A 153 -2.32 -1.21 -12.38
CA GLY A 153 -2.23 -0.13 -13.34
C GLY A 153 -0.92 0.65 -13.29
N ILE A 154 -0.85 1.71 -14.10
CA ILE A 154 0.11 2.81 -13.86
C ILE A 154 -0.16 3.42 -12.48
N LYS A 155 -1.45 3.57 -12.15
CA LYS A 155 -1.97 3.81 -10.81
C LYS A 155 -2.90 2.66 -10.46
N ASP A 156 -2.53 1.86 -9.47
CA ASP A 156 -3.37 0.77 -9.00
C ASP A 156 -4.67 1.33 -8.43
N ARG A 157 -5.79 0.67 -8.76
CA ARG A 157 -7.09 0.95 -8.19
C ARG A 157 -7.54 -0.28 -7.43
N ARG A 158 -7.85 -0.11 -6.15
CA ARG A 158 -8.37 -1.16 -5.28
C ARG A 158 -9.52 -0.58 -4.47
N GLU A 159 -10.57 -1.35 -4.32
CA GLU A 159 -11.76 -1.00 -3.56
C GLU A 159 -12.17 -2.21 -2.72
N VAL A 160 -12.50 -1.98 -1.45
CA VAL A 160 -13.15 -3.00 -0.63
C VAL A 160 -14.65 -2.81 -0.75
N VAL A 161 -15.33 -3.86 -1.17
CA VAL A 161 -16.78 -3.90 -1.36
C VAL A 161 -17.39 -4.91 -0.41
N ALA A 162 -18.62 -4.64 0.02
CA ALA A 162 -19.36 -5.51 0.92
C ALA A 162 -20.76 -5.76 0.35
N TYR A 163 -21.14 -7.03 0.29
CA TYR A 163 -22.40 -7.51 -0.23
C TYR A 163 -23.13 -8.27 0.87
N PHE A 164 -24.37 -7.88 1.17
CA PHE A 164 -25.23 -8.69 2.02
C PHE A 164 -26.08 -9.59 1.13
N VAL A 165 -25.99 -10.90 1.30
CA VAL A 165 -26.79 -11.86 0.56
C VAL A 165 -27.80 -12.46 1.51
N HIS A 166 -29.08 -12.14 1.32
CA HIS A 166 -30.16 -12.69 2.11
C HIS A 166 -30.26 -14.22 1.90
N ASP A 167 -30.86 -14.93 2.84
CA ASP A 167 -31.12 -16.39 2.72
C ASP A 167 -31.97 -16.73 1.47
N SER A 168 -32.75 -15.76 0.98
CA SER A 168 -33.49 -15.89 -0.28
C SER A 168 -32.61 -15.85 -1.55
N GLY A 169 -31.32 -15.55 -1.41
CA GLY A 169 -30.36 -15.37 -2.50
C GLY A 169 -30.31 -13.96 -3.10
N THR A 170 -31.17 -13.02 -2.65
CA THR A 170 -31.10 -11.62 -3.10
C THR A 170 -29.90 -10.90 -2.51
N VAL A 171 -29.20 -10.12 -3.33
CA VAL A 171 -28.04 -9.31 -2.91
C VAL A 171 -28.46 -7.87 -2.61
N ASP A 172 -28.15 -7.39 -1.41
CA ASP A 172 -28.30 -6.02 -0.95
C ASP A 172 -26.92 -5.39 -0.71
N THR A 173 -26.51 -4.51 -1.64
CA THR A 173 -25.23 -3.80 -1.57
C THR A 173 -25.23 -2.70 -0.50
N GLU A 174 -26.39 -2.08 -0.24
CA GLU A 174 -26.50 -0.95 0.69
C GLU A 174 -26.44 -1.44 2.14
N LEU A 175 -27.13 -2.54 2.44
CA LEU A 175 -27.03 -3.21 3.73
C LEU A 175 -25.61 -3.74 3.96
N GLY A 176 -24.96 -4.33 2.95
CA GLY A 176 -23.56 -4.76 3.01
C GLY A 176 -22.61 -3.63 3.42
N GLN A 177 -22.72 -2.46 2.77
CA GLN A 177 -21.92 -1.28 3.09
C GLN A 177 -22.23 -0.70 4.48
N ARG A 178 -23.48 -0.72 4.93
CA ARG A 178 -23.86 -0.31 6.29
C ARG A 178 -23.25 -1.21 7.35
N LEU A 179 -23.35 -2.52 7.16
CA LEU A 179 -22.76 -3.52 8.07
C LEU A 179 -21.23 -3.40 8.11
N MET A 180 -20.57 -3.19 6.97
CA MET A 180 -19.13 -2.96 6.92
C MET A 180 -18.71 -1.70 7.69
N ARG A 181 -19.42 -0.57 7.50
CA ARG A 181 -19.16 0.67 8.26
C ARG A 181 -19.39 0.49 9.75
N ARG A 182 -20.45 -0.22 10.13
CA ARG A 182 -20.73 -0.56 11.53
C ARG A 182 -19.58 -1.37 12.14
N ALA A 183 -19.12 -2.41 11.43
CA ALA A 183 -18.04 -3.29 11.88
C ALA A 183 -16.72 -2.54 12.13
N ALA A 184 -16.47 -1.44 11.42
CA ALA A 184 -15.29 -0.59 11.63
C ALA A 184 -15.22 0.05 13.04
N SER A 185 -16.33 0.08 13.78
CA SER A 185 -16.37 0.54 15.18
C SER A 185 -16.12 -0.57 16.21
N PHE A 186 -15.91 -1.81 15.77
CA PHE A 186 -15.68 -2.98 16.61
C PHE A 186 -16.74 -3.18 17.71
N PRO A 187 -18.03 -3.27 17.35
CA PRO A 187 -19.10 -3.50 18.31
C PRO A 187 -18.95 -4.89 18.96
N ASN A 188 -19.47 -5.01 20.18
CA ASN A 188 -19.45 -6.26 20.93
C ASN A 188 -20.67 -7.12 20.59
N ASP A 189 -20.64 -7.71 19.40
CA ASP A 189 -21.75 -8.51 18.86
C ASP A 189 -21.84 -9.89 19.51
N HIS A 190 -23.05 -10.45 19.54
CA HIS A 190 -23.29 -11.78 20.10
C HIS A 190 -22.90 -12.84 19.07
N ALA A 191 -21.88 -13.65 19.36
CA ALA A 191 -21.47 -14.73 18.47
C ALA A 191 -22.53 -15.84 18.43
N LEU A 192 -22.85 -16.31 17.22
CA LEU A 192 -23.71 -17.47 17.02
C LEU A 192 -22.97 -18.76 17.38
N VAL A 193 -23.71 -19.80 17.76
CA VAL A 193 -23.14 -21.13 17.99
C VAL A 193 -22.87 -21.78 16.62
N ALA A 194 -21.70 -22.39 16.46
CA ALA A 194 -21.26 -22.94 15.17
C ALA A 194 -22.23 -23.96 14.54
N GLN A 195 -23.00 -24.67 15.37
CA GLN A 195 -23.98 -25.66 14.92
C GLN A 195 -25.24 -25.04 14.29
N ASP A 196 -25.51 -23.76 14.57
CA ASP A 196 -26.68 -23.03 14.12
C ASP A 196 -26.41 -22.27 12.79
N VAL A 197 -25.17 -22.33 12.29
CA VAL A 197 -24.76 -21.65 11.06
C VAL A 197 -25.08 -22.53 9.83
N PRO A 198 -25.92 -22.07 8.88
CA PRO A 198 -26.36 -22.85 7.72
C PRO A 198 -25.30 -22.86 6.60
N PHE A 199 -24.20 -23.60 6.79
CA PHE A 199 -23.08 -23.64 5.84
C PHE A 199 -23.43 -24.18 4.45
N ASP A 200 -24.52 -24.92 4.31
CA ASP A 200 -25.01 -25.45 3.03
C ASP A 200 -25.48 -24.36 2.05
N GLU A 201 -25.84 -23.17 2.57
CA GLU A 201 -26.26 -22.02 1.75
C GLU A 201 -25.08 -21.09 1.35
N LEU A 202 -23.90 -21.27 1.97
CA LEU A 202 -22.76 -20.37 1.81
C LEU A 202 -22.24 -20.30 0.37
N ASP A 203 -22.13 -21.44 -0.32
CA ASP A 203 -21.63 -21.46 -1.70
C ASP A 203 -22.52 -20.65 -2.64
N GLY A 204 -23.84 -20.73 -2.45
CA GLY A 204 -24.81 -19.93 -3.21
C GLY A 204 -24.68 -18.44 -2.93
N ALA A 205 -24.47 -18.08 -1.66
CA ALA A 205 -24.26 -16.69 -1.27
C ALA A 205 -22.95 -16.11 -1.86
N LEU A 206 -21.87 -16.88 -1.85
CA LEU A 206 -20.59 -16.47 -2.45
C LEU A 206 -20.72 -16.27 -3.96
N GLN A 207 -21.40 -17.17 -4.67
CA GLN A 207 -21.65 -17.03 -6.11
C GLN A 207 -22.51 -15.79 -6.44
N ALA A 208 -23.55 -15.53 -5.64
CA ALA A 208 -24.39 -14.35 -5.83
C ALA A 208 -23.61 -13.05 -5.62
N ALA A 209 -22.78 -12.98 -4.57
CA ALA A 209 -21.90 -11.84 -4.31
C ALA A 209 -20.85 -11.66 -5.42
N GLU A 210 -20.23 -12.75 -5.89
CA GLU A 210 -19.23 -12.71 -6.97
C GLU A 210 -19.83 -12.21 -8.29
N ALA A 211 -21.05 -12.62 -8.64
CA ALA A 211 -21.73 -12.14 -9.84
C ALA A 211 -21.95 -10.61 -9.83
N VAL A 212 -22.32 -10.04 -8.67
CA VAL A 212 -22.44 -8.58 -8.49
C VAL A 212 -21.05 -7.93 -8.47
N GLY A 213 -20.07 -8.57 -7.83
CA GLY A 213 -18.67 -8.16 -7.79
C GLY A 213 -18.06 -7.98 -9.18
N PHE A 214 -18.32 -8.90 -10.11
CA PHE A 214 -17.84 -8.78 -11.49
C PHE A 214 -18.41 -7.56 -12.22
N GLY A 215 -19.68 -7.23 -12.01
CA GLY A 215 -20.27 -6.02 -12.58
C GLY A 215 -19.55 -4.77 -12.09
N ARG A 216 -19.22 -4.70 -10.79
CA ARG A 216 -18.44 -3.60 -10.23
C ARG A 216 -16.99 -3.59 -10.71
N LEU A 217 -16.37 -4.75 -10.89
CA LEU A 217 -15.00 -4.86 -11.40
C LEU A 217 -14.88 -4.30 -12.81
N ASP A 218 -15.87 -4.56 -13.69
CA ASP A 218 -15.91 -4.01 -15.06
C ASP A 218 -15.99 -2.46 -15.06
N GLU A 219 -16.73 -1.87 -14.11
CA GLU A 219 -16.75 -0.41 -13.92
C GLU A 219 -15.37 0.12 -13.51
N ILE A 220 -14.70 -0.56 -12.57
CA ILE A 220 -13.36 -0.19 -12.11
C ILE A 220 -12.34 -0.32 -13.25
N GLU A 221 -12.39 -1.40 -14.04
CA GLU A 221 -11.54 -1.63 -15.20
C GLU A 221 -11.72 -0.55 -16.27
N THR A 222 -12.98 -0.22 -16.58
CA THR A 222 -13.29 0.82 -17.56
C THR A 222 -12.70 2.16 -17.14
N GLN A 223 -12.86 2.53 -15.86
CA GLN A 223 -12.28 3.77 -15.35
C GLN A 223 -10.74 3.72 -15.28
N ALA A 224 -10.16 2.57 -14.91
CA ALA A 224 -8.72 2.37 -14.88
C ALA A 224 -8.09 2.55 -16.27
N ARG A 225 -8.74 2.02 -17.32
CA ARG A 225 -8.29 2.17 -18.72
C ARG A 225 -8.29 3.63 -19.17
N LEU A 226 -9.38 4.36 -18.92
CA LEU A 226 -9.48 5.78 -19.26
C LEU A 226 -8.39 6.63 -18.59
N ASP A 227 -8.12 6.35 -17.32
CA ASP A 227 -7.05 6.98 -16.56
C ASP A 227 -5.65 6.59 -17.09
N ALA A 228 -5.46 5.31 -17.41
CA ALA A 228 -4.20 4.76 -17.88
C ALA A 228 -3.79 5.38 -19.22
N GLU A 229 -4.70 5.56 -20.17
CA GLU A 229 -4.42 6.23 -21.45
C GLU A 229 -3.88 7.65 -21.23
N SER A 230 -4.54 8.41 -20.37
CA SER A 230 -4.15 9.80 -20.05
C SER A 230 -2.80 9.88 -19.31
N GLN A 231 -2.50 8.90 -18.46
CA GLN A 231 -1.27 8.85 -17.68
C GLN A 231 -0.09 8.28 -18.49
N LEU A 232 -0.32 7.28 -19.34
CA LEU A 232 0.69 6.60 -20.12
C LEU A 232 1.47 7.57 -20.99
N ALA A 233 0.80 8.49 -21.68
CA ALA A 233 1.46 9.51 -22.49
C ALA A 233 2.39 10.39 -21.65
N ARG A 234 1.96 10.82 -20.46
CA ARG A 234 2.75 11.67 -19.55
C ARG A 234 3.95 10.91 -18.98
N GLU A 235 3.74 9.68 -18.52
CA GLU A 235 4.80 8.85 -17.96
C GLU A 235 5.82 8.43 -19.03
N ARG A 236 5.40 8.19 -20.27
CA ARG A 236 6.32 7.98 -21.42
C ARG A 236 7.22 9.18 -21.66
N ILE A 237 6.68 10.40 -21.66
CA ILE A 237 7.47 11.63 -21.86
C ILE A 237 8.47 11.81 -20.73
N LYS A 238 8.05 11.61 -19.47
CA LYS A 238 8.94 11.70 -18.30
C LYS A 238 10.07 10.67 -18.40
N LEU A 239 9.74 9.41 -18.70
CA LEU A 239 10.70 8.33 -18.82
C LEU A 239 11.68 8.56 -19.97
N SER A 240 11.19 9.03 -21.13
CA SER A 240 12.04 9.40 -22.27
C SER A 240 13.02 10.51 -21.87
N THR A 241 12.50 11.61 -21.31
CA THR A 241 13.32 12.76 -20.88
C THR A 241 14.41 12.33 -19.90
N TYR A 242 14.08 11.45 -18.95
CA TYR A 242 15.03 10.90 -17.99
C TYR A 242 16.16 10.12 -18.66
N PHE A 243 15.83 9.21 -19.59
CA PHE A 243 16.85 8.41 -20.28
C PHE A 243 17.65 9.22 -21.30
N ASP A 244 17.02 10.16 -22.01
CA ASP A 244 17.70 11.06 -22.95
C ASP A 244 18.76 11.89 -22.21
N TYR A 245 18.42 12.40 -21.02
CA TYR A 245 19.38 13.08 -20.14
C TYR A 245 20.52 12.17 -19.68
N ARG A 246 20.23 10.95 -19.21
CA ARG A 246 21.27 10.03 -18.73
C ARG A 246 22.18 9.54 -19.85
N ASP A 247 21.63 9.35 -21.04
CA ASP A 247 22.40 8.99 -22.24
C ASP A 247 23.31 10.13 -22.68
N GLU A 248 22.85 11.39 -22.68
CA GLU A 248 23.70 12.56 -22.92
C GLU A 248 24.86 12.64 -21.91
N ALA A 249 24.57 12.51 -20.61
CA ALA A 249 25.59 12.51 -19.57
C ALA A 249 26.60 11.35 -19.70
N ALA A 250 26.15 10.16 -20.13
CA ALA A 250 27.02 9.02 -20.38
C ALA A 250 27.92 9.24 -21.61
N ARG A 251 27.36 9.82 -22.69
CA ARG A 251 28.11 10.17 -23.90
C ARG A 251 29.17 11.23 -23.64
N ASP A 252 28.84 12.27 -22.87
CA ASP A 252 29.81 13.30 -22.48
C ASP A 252 30.96 12.73 -21.67
N ARG A 253 30.66 11.81 -20.75
CA ARG A 253 31.67 11.10 -19.95
C ARG A 253 32.57 10.24 -20.83
N LEU A 254 31.99 9.44 -21.74
CA LEU A 254 32.74 8.62 -22.69
C LEU A 254 33.63 9.49 -23.60
N ALA A 255 33.10 10.58 -24.14
CA ALA A 255 33.86 11.53 -24.96
C ALA A 255 35.00 12.20 -24.18
N SER A 256 34.82 12.43 -22.88
CA SER A 256 35.90 12.89 -22.00
C SER A 256 36.98 11.82 -21.81
N SER A 257 36.58 10.58 -21.50
CA SER A 257 37.50 9.45 -21.32
C SER A 257 38.32 9.15 -22.59
N LEU A 258 37.68 9.20 -23.77
CA LEU A 258 38.33 9.00 -25.06
C LEU A 258 39.34 10.10 -25.38
N ARG A 259 39.02 11.38 -25.10
CA ARG A 259 39.96 12.49 -25.30
C ARG A 259 41.21 12.33 -24.44
N VAL A 260 41.04 12.04 -23.15
CA VAL A 260 42.18 11.83 -22.24
C VAL A 260 43.02 10.64 -22.69
N LEU A 261 42.38 9.54 -23.11
CA LEU A 261 43.11 8.39 -23.62
C LEU A 261 43.92 8.74 -24.89
N ALA A 262 43.33 9.48 -25.82
CA ALA A 262 44.02 9.92 -27.04
C ALA A 262 45.22 10.84 -26.73
N ASP A 263 45.06 11.78 -25.78
CA ASP A 263 46.15 12.67 -25.34
C ASP A 263 47.30 11.88 -24.69
N LEU A 264 46.98 10.86 -23.90
CA LEU A 264 47.96 9.96 -23.29
C LEU A 264 48.67 9.07 -24.32
N GLU A 265 47.95 8.59 -25.32
CA GLU A 265 48.53 7.79 -26.42
C GLU A 265 49.42 8.64 -27.34
N ALA A 266 49.15 9.93 -27.49
CA ALA A 266 50.02 10.87 -28.20
C ALA A 266 51.30 11.23 -27.42
N THR A 267 51.28 11.08 -26.09
CA THR A 267 52.37 11.47 -25.19
C THR A 267 53.14 10.22 -24.71
N ASP A 268 54.17 9.80 -25.42
CA ASP A 268 54.93 8.56 -25.11
C ASP A 268 55.97 8.74 -24.00
N THR A 269 55.52 8.84 -22.74
CA THR A 269 56.38 8.85 -21.55
C THR A 269 56.21 7.58 -20.71
N ALA A 270 57.14 7.32 -19.79
CA ALA A 270 57.03 6.16 -18.89
C ALA A 270 55.85 6.28 -17.91
N GLU A 271 55.49 7.51 -17.53
CA GLU A 271 54.38 7.79 -16.61
C GLU A 271 53.01 7.60 -17.29
N THR A 272 52.86 8.09 -18.52
CA THR A 272 51.63 7.89 -19.32
C THR A 272 51.36 6.42 -19.60
N ARG A 273 52.39 5.63 -19.95
CA ARG A 273 52.28 4.18 -20.15
C ARG A 273 51.75 3.43 -18.92
N ARG A 274 52.02 3.92 -17.71
CA ARG A 274 51.54 3.30 -16.46
C ARG A 274 50.04 3.53 -16.21
N ILE A 275 49.51 4.68 -16.62
CA ILE A 275 48.11 5.07 -16.38
C ILE A 275 47.15 4.75 -17.54
N MET A 276 47.66 4.53 -18.75
CA MET A 276 46.87 4.14 -19.92
C MET A 276 45.90 2.96 -19.69
N PRO A 277 46.28 1.87 -19.00
CA PRO A 277 45.35 0.76 -18.73
C PRO A 277 44.10 1.17 -17.96
N VAL A 278 44.24 2.12 -17.02
CA VAL A 278 43.11 2.64 -16.22
C VAL A 278 42.15 3.42 -17.11
N TRP A 279 42.66 4.25 -18.02
CA TRP A 279 41.82 5.01 -18.95
C TRP A 279 41.13 4.13 -19.99
N ARG A 280 41.78 3.07 -20.47
CA ARG A 280 41.13 2.04 -21.30
C ARG A 280 39.98 1.34 -20.55
N ALA A 281 40.19 1.01 -19.28
CA ALA A 281 39.14 0.43 -18.44
C ALA A 281 37.98 1.42 -18.20
N ASN A 282 38.27 2.72 -18.04
CA ASN A 282 37.25 3.75 -17.93
C ASN A 282 36.41 3.88 -19.20
N VAL A 283 37.03 3.91 -20.38
CA VAL A 283 36.32 3.91 -21.68
C VAL A 283 35.41 2.68 -21.78
N ALA A 284 35.94 1.48 -21.54
CA ALA A 284 35.15 0.25 -21.60
C ALA A 284 34.00 0.21 -20.56
N ARG A 285 34.14 0.88 -19.41
CA ARG A 285 33.07 1.02 -18.43
C ARG A 285 32.01 2.01 -18.90
N ASP A 286 32.42 3.16 -19.45
CA ASP A 286 31.51 4.20 -19.89
C ASP A 286 30.71 3.74 -21.14
N GLU A 287 31.32 2.95 -22.03
CA GLU A 287 30.64 2.25 -23.13
C GLU A 287 29.57 1.27 -22.63
N ARG A 288 29.91 0.43 -21.65
CA ARG A 288 28.96 -0.50 -21.03
C ARG A 288 27.78 0.22 -20.39
N LEU A 289 28.04 1.32 -19.68
CA LEU A 289 26.98 2.13 -19.08
C LEU A 289 26.00 2.66 -20.14
N GLY A 290 26.49 3.10 -21.29
CA GLY A 290 25.64 3.53 -22.40
C GLY A 290 24.72 2.41 -22.90
N GLU A 291 25.24 1.19 -23.02
CA GLU A 291 24.45 0.03 -23.44
C GLU A 291 23.44 -0.43 -22.39
N GLU A 292 23.84 -0.43 -21.12
CA GLU A 292 22.95 -0.71 -19.98
C GLU A 292 21.78 0.28 -19.95
N LEU A 293 22.04 1.57 -20.17
CA LEU A 293 20.98 2.60 -20.20
C LEU A 293 19.99 2.39 -21.35
N ARG A 294 20.44 1.97 -22.54
CA ARG A 294 19.55 1.66 -23.67
C ARG A 294 18.68 0.45 -23.38
N THR A 295 19.29 -0.62 -22.86
CA THR A 295 18.57 -1.83 -22.47
C THR A 295 17.54 -1.54 -21.39
N GLU A 296 17.92 -0.76 -20.38
CA GLU A 296 17.02 -0.37 -19.28
C GLU A 296 15.88 0.52 -19.78
N ARG A 297 16.14 1.45 -20.71
CA ARG A 297 15.09 2.26 -21.34
C ARG A 297 14.02 1.39 -21.99
N VAL A 298 14.42 0.43 -22.81
CA VAL A 298 13.48 -0.49 -23.49
C VAL A 298 12.66 -1.25 -22.46
N ARG A 299 13.32 -1.89 -21.47
CA ARG A 299 12.64 -2.64 -20.41
C ARG A 299 11.65 -1.80 -19.61
N GLN A 300 12.01 -0.58 -19.25
CA GLN A 300 11.14 0.29 -18.46
C GLN A 300 9.94 0.80 -19.26
N VAL A 301 10.12 1.06 -20.57
CA VAL A 301 9.00 1.40 -21.47
C VAL A 301 8.06 0.20 -21.62
N GLU A 302 8.57 -1.00 -21.88
CA GLU A 302 7.76 -2.23 -21.97
C GLU A 302 6.99 -2.50 -20.67
N ARG A 303 7.64 -2.35 -19.51
CA ARG A 303 6.97 -2.48 -18.20
C ARG A 303 5.85 -1.45 -18.03
N LEU A 304 6.07 -0.21 -18.44
CA LEU A 304 5.05 0.84 -18.37
C LEU A 304 3.86 0.50 -19.27
N GLU A 305 4.11 -0.01 -20.47
CA GLU A 305 3.06 -0.45 -21.40
C GLU A 305 2.28 -1.65 -20.86
N HIS A 306 2.96 -2.65 -20.30
CA HIS A 306 2.31 -3.80 -19.68
C HIS A 306 1.43 -3.36 -18.51
N ARG A 307 1.91 -2.45 -17.66
CA ARG A 307 1.14 -1.91 -16.53
C ARG A 307 -0.07 -1.09 -16.96
N ALA A 308 -0.09 -0.55 -18.17
CA ALA A 308 -1.26 0.18 -18.67
C ALA A 308 -2.45 -0.74 -19.02
N HIS A 309 -2.22 -2.04 -19.15
CA HIS A 309 -3.22 -3.03 -19.58
C HIS A 309 -3.50 -4.09 -18.50
N GLY A 310 -3.51 -3.69 -17.22
CA GLY A 310 -3.84 -4.61 -16.14
C GLY A 310 -5.28 -5.12 -16.25
N ALA A 311 -5.45 -6.42 -16.02
CA ALA A 311 -6.76 -7.06 -15.88
C ALA A 311 -7.17 -7.07 -14.42
N GLY A 312 -8.45 -6.93 -14.16
CA GLY A 312 -9.02 -6.89 -12.83
C GLY A 312 -8.85 -8.21 -12.09
N ASP A 313 -8.71 -8.10 -10.77
CA ASP A 313 -8.71 -9.20 -9.83
C ASP A 313 -9.75 -8.99 -8.73
N SER A 314 -10.21 -10.10 -8.16
CA SER A 314 -11.08 -10.11 -6.99
C SER A 314 -10.49 -11.06 -5.94
N ARG A 315 -10.56 -10.66 -4.67
CA ARG A 315 -10.11 -11.44 -3.54
C ARG A 315 -11.15 -11.39 -2.42
N LEU A 316 -11.61 -12.56 -1.97
CA LEU A 316 -12.40 -12.64 -0.74
C LEU A 316 -11.55 -12.24 0.46
N LEU A 317 -12.02 -11.27 1.24
CA LEU A 317 -11.36 -10.81 2.46
C LEU A 317 -12.00 -11.41 3.71
N ALA A 318 -13.33 -11.40 3.76
CA ALA A 318 -14.07 -11.92 4.89
C ALA A 318 -15.46 -12.40 4.49
N VAL A 319 -15.99 -13.34 5.27
CA VAL A 319 -17.38 -13.78 5.19
C VAL A 319 -17.97 -13.89 6.59
N ALA A 320 -19.20 -13.41 6.77
CA ALA A 320 -19.88 -13.52 8.05
C ALA A 320 -21.34 -13.93 7.90
N ARG A 321 -21.80 -14.86 8.73
CA ARG A 321 -23.23 -15.11 8.94
C ARG A 321 -23.78 -14.03 9.86
N ILE A 322 -24.88 -13.39 9.46
CA ILE A 322 -25.50 -12.30 10.19
C ILE A 322 -26.97 -12.58 10.43
N GLU A 323 -27.41 -12.40 11.67
CA GLU A 323 -28.82 -12.42 12.04
C GLU A 323 -29.18 -11.08 12.69
N ILE A 324 -30.01 -10.28 12.01
CA ILE A 324 -30.53 -9.01 12.53
C ILE A 324 -31.92 -9.27 13.08
N LEU A 325 -32.05 -9.27 14.40
CA LEU A 325 -33.27 -9.67 15.13
C LEU A 325 -33.88 -8.49 15.89
N GLU A 326 -35.13 -8.60 16.34
CA GLU A 326 -35.68 -7.62 17.29
C GLU A 326 -34.96 -7.76 18.64
N GLY A 327 -34.43 -6.65 19.16
CA GLY A 327 -33.79 -6.59 20.48
C GLY A 327 -34.77 -6.63 21.65
#